data_AF-F4R442-F1
#
_entry.id   AF-F4R442-F1
#
_cell.length_a   1.000
_cell.length_b   1.000
_cell.length_c   1.000
_cell.angle_alpha   90.00
_cell.angle_beta   90.00
_cell.angle_gamma   90.00
#
_symmetry.space_group_name_H-M   'P 1'
#
loop_
_entity.id
_entity.type
_entity.pdbx_description
1 polymer ?
#
loop_
_entity_poly.entity_id
_entity_poly.type
_entity_poly.pdbx_seq_one_letter_code
_entity_poly.pdbx_strand_id
1 'polypeptide(L)'
;MLNFFPKIAILLLSLWIHDLAALQGSFGCDKGFKRNTDLKSAVCTMQSSMSPFYKDFQCTYSSCWLKGNKWIPMGGCQLPGFGASDQKCITYKYDEKAKVFSCTNAGGVTYICPNYTPNDVPSMVCTECQFP
;
A
#
# COMPACT_ATOMS: atom_id res chain seq x y z
N MET A 1 -1.15 -39.31 -42.17
CA MET A 1 -1.66 -38.49 -41.05
C MET A 1 -0.47 -38.11 -40.16
N LEU A 2 0.29 -37.06 -40.48
CA LEU A 2 1.46 -36.66 -39.66
C LEU A 2 1.85 -35.18 -39.77
N ASN A 3 0.90 -34.28 -40.08
CA ASN A 3 1.19 -32.83 -40.26
C ASN A 3 0.52 -31.91 -39.23
N PHE A 4 -0.12 -32.45 -38.18
CA PHE A 4 -0.83 -31.65 -37.16
C PHE A 4 -0.05 -31.43 -35.85
N PHE A 5 1.04 -32.16 -35.62
CA PHE A 5 1.81 -32.08 -34.38
C PHE A 5 2.74 -30.85 -34.19
N PRO A 6 3.35 -30.24 -35.23
CA PRO A 6 4.35 -29.20 -34.97
C PRO A 6 3.74 -27.86 -34.52
N LYS A 7 2.45 -27.62 -34.78
CA LYS A 7 1.77 -26.37 -34.43
C LYS A 7 1.42 -26.28 -32.94
N ILE A 8 1.14 -27.42 -32.30
CA ILE A 8 0.81 -27.48 -30.87
C ILE A 8 2.08 -27.30 -30.01
N ALA A 9 3.21 -27.84 -30.47
CA ALA A 9 4.50 -27.68 -29.78
C ALA A 9 4.98 -26.22 -29.72
N ILE A 10 4.74 -25.43 -30.77
CA ILE A 10 5.11 -24.00 -30.82
C ILE A 10 4.27 -23.18 -29.81
N LEU A 11 2.97 -23.48 -29.67
CA LEU A 11 2.10 -22.81 -28.69
C LEU A 11 2.53 -23.08 -27.24
N LEU A 12 2.98 -24.31 -26.94
CA LEU A 12 3.45 -24.67 -25.60
C LEU A 12 4.81 -24.02 -25.27
N LEU A 13 5.69 -23.84 -26.27
CA LEU A 13 6.97 -23.13 -26.09
C LEU A 13 6.78 -21.63 -25.83
N SER A 14 5.77 -20.98 -26.44
CA SER A 14 5.46 -19.58 -26.11
C SER A 14 4.96 -19.40 -24.67
N LEU A 15 4.26 -20.39 -24.09
CA LEU A 15 3.83 -20.31 -22.69
C LEU A 15 4.98 -20.46 -21.67
N TRP A 16 6.13 -21.02 -22.09
CA TRP A 16 7.29 -21.22 -21.21
C TRP A 16 8.23 -20.02 -21.13
N ILE A 17 8.19 -19.10 -22.10
CA ILE A 17 9.08 -17.92 -22.15
C ILE A 17 8.39 -16.67 -21.59
N HIS A 18 7.08 -16.73 -21.36
CA HIS A 18 6.39 -15.72 -20.55
C HIS A 18 6.61 -16.05 -19.09
N ASP A 19 7.84 -15.83 -18.63
CA ASP A 19 8.16 -15.71 -17.22
C ASP A 19 7.07 -14.86 -16.56
N LEU A 20 6.55 -15.44 -15.49
CA LEU A 20 5.37 -15.10 -14.72
C LEU A 20 5.54 -13.74 -14.00
N ALA A 21 5.81 -12.66 -14.72
CA ALA A 21 5.88 -11.29 -14.18
C ALA A 21 4.50 -10.75 -13.78
N ALA A 22 3.43 -11.54 -13.94
CA ALA A 22 2.07 -11.21 -13.56
C ALA A 22 1.81 -11.22 -12.03
N LEU A 23 2.81 -11.56 -11.21
CA LEU A 23 2.69 -11.68 -9.75
C LEU A 23 3.28 -10.51 -8.95
N GLN A 24 3.73 -9.43 -9.60
CA GLN A 24 3.98 -8.17 -8.89
C GLN A 24 2.63 -7.48 -8.63
N GLY A 25 1.95 -7.93 -7.57
CA GLY A 25 0.72 -7.31 -7.11
C GLY A 25 0.95 -5.85 -6.71
N SER A 26 -0.01 -4.98 -7.03
CA SER A 26 -0.05 -3.62 -6.52
C SER A 26 -0.85 -3.62 -5.22
N PHE A 27 -0.22 -3.26 -4.10
CA PHE A 27 -0.79 -3.29 -2.76
C PHE A 27 -1.17 -1.88 -2.34
N GLY A 28 -2.48 -1.62 -2.22
CA GLY A 28 -3.01 -0.38 -1.64
C GLY A 28 -2.98 -0.47 -0.11
N CYS A 29 -2.19 0.37 0.53
CA CYS A 29 -2.00 0.41 1.97
C CYS A 29 -3.15 1.15 2.68
N ASP A 30 -4.38 0.69 2.48
CA ASP A 30 -5.62 1.43 2.78
C ASP A 30 -5.89 1.63 4.26
N LYS A 31 -5.24 0.84 5.13
CA LYS A 31 -5.34 1.01 6.59
C LYS A 31 -4.11 1.61 7.23
N GLY A 32 -2.98 1.61 6.54
CA GLY A 32 -1.78 2.19 7.11
C GLY A 32 -0.55 1.93 6.27
N PHE A 33 0.39 2.84 6.39
CA PHE A 33 1.71 2.75 5.79
C PHE A 33 2.74 3.29 6.76
N LYS A 34 3.87 2.61 6.88
CA LYS A 34 4.99 3.06 7.71
C LYS A 34 6.32 2.64 7.10
N ARG A 35 7.28 3.56 7.00
CA ARG A 35 8.67 3.21 6.68
C ARG A 35 9.34 2.58 7.91
N ASN A 36 10.08 1.49 7.71
CA ASN A 36 10.86 0.86 8.76
C ASN A 36 12.15 1.67 9.05
N THR A 37 12.79 1.34 10.18
CA THR A 37 14.01 2.01 10.64
C THR A 37 15.25 1.70 9.80
N ASP A 38 15.23 0.59 9.04
CA ASP A 38 16.28 0.23 8.08
C ASP A 38 16.32 1.13 6.83
N LEU A 39 15.30 2.01 6.68
CA LEU A 39 15.07 2.94 5.57
C LEU A 39 14.86 2.28 4.20
N LYS A 40 14.99 0.96 4.11
CA LYS A 40 14.89 0.17 2.87
C LYS A 40 13.54 -0.52 2.75
N SER A 41 12.93 -0.86 3.87
CA SER A 41 11.63 -1.53 3.92
C SER A 41 10.52 -0.65 4.49
N ALA A 42 9.30 -1.06 4.24
CA ALA A 42 8.08 -0.45 4.74
C ALA A 42 7.04 -1.52 5.06
N VAL A 43 6.10 -1.17 5.92
CA VAL A 43 4.91 -1.96 6.21
C VAL A 43 3.72 -1.33 5.51
N CYS A 44 3.02 -2.15 4.73
CA CYS A 44 1.76 -1.81 4.09
C CYS A 44 0.63 -2.58 4.79
N THR A 45 -0.29 -1.87 5.42
CA THR A 45 -1.46 -2.46 6.08
C THR A 45 -2.68 -2.32 5.17
N MET A 46 -3.22 -3.44 4.71
CA MET A 46 -4.40 -3.52 3.85
C MET A 46 -5.65 -3.89 4.63
N GLN A 47 -6.83 -3.55 4.11
CA GLN A 47 -8.09 -4.12 4.57
C GLN A 47 -8.16 -5.63 4.27
N SER A 48 -8.66 -6.43 5.21
CA SER A 48 -8.91 -7.87 5.03
C SER A 48 -10.36 -8.19 5.38
N SER A 49 -10.93 -9.19 4.71
CA SER A 49 -12.26 -9.75 4.98
C SER A 49 -12.26 -10.79 6.11
N MET A 50 -11.09 -11.33 6.45
CA MET A 50 -10.89 -12.28 7.55
C MET A 50 -10.29 -11.58 8.76
N SER A 51 -10.64 -12.01 9.97
CA SER A 51 -10.04 -11.51 11.22
C SER A 51 -8.55 -11.91 11.34
N PRO A 52 -7.65 -11.01 11.80
CA PRO A 52 -7.90 -9.58 12.02
C PRO A 52 -8.21 -8.93 10.68
N PHE A 53 -9.24 -8.05 10.61
CA PHE A 53 -9.76 -7.43 9.37
C PHE A 53 -8.76 -6.50 8.66
N TYR A 54 -7.47 -6.74 8.83
CA TYR A 54 -6.35 -6.12 8.16
C TYR A 54 -5.20 -7.12 7.99
N LYS A 55 -4.33 -6.91 7.01
CA LYS A 55 -3.10 -7.67 6.81
C LYS A 55 -1.93 -6.73 6.59
N ASP A 56 -0.82 -7.05 7.24
CA ASP A 56 0.45 -6.34 7.07
C ASP A 56 1.31 -7.08 6.05
N PHE A 57 1.91 -6.33 5.13
CA PHE A 57 2.87 -6.80 4.15
C PHE A 57 4.18 -6.05 4.30
N GLN A 58 5.29 -6.77 4.22
CA GLN A 58 6.61 -6.14 4.16
C GLN A 58 6.92 -5.80 2.71
N CYS A 59 7.24 -4.54 2.46
CA CYS A 59 7.47 -4.03 1.11
C CYS A 59 8.82 -3.32 1.00
N THR A 60 9.42 -3.34 -0.19
CA THR A 60 10.56 -2.46 -0.49
C THR A 60 10.08 -1.01 -0.49
N TYR A 61 10.62 -0.15 0.37
CA TYR A 61 10.18 1.25 0.49
C TYR A 61 10.30 2.02 -0.82
N SER A 62 11.33 1.74 -1.64
CA SER A 62 11.50 2.37 -2.96
C SER A 62 10.37 2.06 -3.93
N SER A 63 9.62 0.97 -3.74
CA SER A 63 8.46 0.60 -4.57
C SER A 63 7.16 1.32 -4.20
N CYS A 64 7.10 1.98 -3.04
CA CYS A 64 5.88 2.55 -2.49
C CYS A 64 5.68 4.02 -2.85
N TRP A 65 4.61 4.38 -3.56
CA TRP A 65 4.34 5.77 -3.95
C TRP A 65 2.84 6.07 -4.05
N LEU A 66 2.50 7.35 -3.92
CA LEU A 66 1.23 7.88 -4.39
C LEU A 66 1.51 9.01 -5.40
N LYS A 67 1.21 8.78 -6.68
CA LYS A 67 1.40 9.77 -7.75
C LYS A 67 2.82 10.38 -7.74
N GLY A 68 3.84 9.55 -7.57
CA GLY A 68 5.25 9.97 -7.52
C GLY A 68 5.71 10.55 -6.17
N ASN A 69 4.86 10.59 -5.14
CA ASN A 69 5.21 11.10 -3.82
C ASN A 69 5.40 9.96 -2.80
N LYS A 70 6.29 10.19 -1.82
CA LYS A 70 6.48 9.34 -0.62
C LYS A 70 5.61 9.76 0.57
N TRP A 71 4.51 10.44 0.29
CA TRP A 71 3.54 10.91 1.26
C TRP A 71 2.15 10.87 0.63
N ILE A 72 1.12 10.83 1.46
CA ILE A 72 -0.27 10.95 1.05
C ILE A 72 -0.86 12.28 1.55
N PRO A 73 -1.72 12.95 0.76
CA PRO A 73 -2.45 14.11 1.26
C PRO A 73 -3.58 13.66 2.18
N MET A 74 -3.71 14.27 3.35
CA MET A 74 -4.91 14.15 4.19
C MET A 74 -5.34 15.55 4.66
N GLY A 75 -6.57 15.93 4.33
CA GLY A 75 -7.14 17.23 4.66
C GLY A 75 -7.92 17.23 5.98
N GLY A 76 -8.03 18.40 6.61
CA GLY A 76 -8.81 18.58 7.83
C GLY A 76 -8.31 17.80 9.05
N CYS A 77 -7.01 17.48 9.07
CA CYS A 77 -6.38 16.79 10.19
C CYS A 77 -6.15 17.74 11.37
N GLN A 78 -6.47 17.28 12.56
CA GLN A 78 -6.45 18.06 13.79
C GLN A 78 -5.20 17.76 14.60
N LEU A 79 -4.55 18.84 15.06
CA LEU A 79 -3.58 18.78 16.14
C LEU A 79 -4.25 19.35 17.40
N PRO A 80 -4.33 18.60 18.52
CA PRO A 80 -5.02 19.06 19.72
C PRO A 80 -4.53 20.45 20.16
N GLY A 81 -5.44 21.43 20.20
CA GLY A 81 -5.14 22.82 20.59
C GLY A 81 -4.70 23.75 19.46
N PHE A 82 -4.48 23.27 18.23
CA PHE A 82 -3.97 24.07 17.11
C PHE A 82 -4.90 24.15 15.89
N GLY A 83 -6.07 23.50 15.96
CA GLY A 83 -7.07 23.51 14.88
C GLY A 83 -6.83 22.44 13.80
N ALA A 84 -7.53 22.58 12.68
CA ALA A 84 -7.47 21.66 11.54
C ALA A 84 -6.55 22.20 10.43
N SER A 85 -5.86 21.29 9.74
CA SER A 85 -4.91 21.61 8.68
C SER A 85 -4.75 20.46 7.69
N ASP A 86 -4.24 20.77 6.50
CA ASP A 86 -3.92 19.77 5.48
C ASP A 86 -2.51 19.25 5.68
N GLN A 87 -2.36 17.93 5.67
CA GLN A 87 -1.12 17.25 6.00
C GLN A 87 -0.60 16.42 4.84
N LYS A 88 0.73 16.32 4.77
CA LYS A 88 1.46 15.41 3.89
C LYS A 88 2.01 14.27 4.75
N CYS A 89 1.24 13.20 4.85
CA CYS A 89 1.50 12.09 5.76
C CYS A 89 2.54 11.14 5.16
N ILE A 90 3.68 10.97 5.83
CA ILE A 90 4.70 9.97 5.47
C ILE A 90 4.48 8.65 6.20
N THR A 91 3.64 8.66 7.23
CA THR A 91 3.18 7.50 7.96
C THR A 91 1.73 7.75 8.35
N TYR A 92 0.90 6.73 8.24
CA TYR A 92 -0.48 6.81 8.69
C TYR A 92 -0.98 5.45 9.14
N LYS A 93 -1.98 5.45 10.01
CA LYS A 93 -2.61 4.24 10.53
C LYS A 93 -4.04 4.52 10.94
N TYR A 94 -4.94 3.65 10.53
CA TYR A 94 -6.34 3.64 10.96
C TYR A 94 -6.48 3.03 12.36
N ASP A 95 -7.18 3.73 13.24
CA ASP A 95 -7.60 3.22 14.55
C ASP A 95 -9.04 2.71 14.45
N GLU A 96 -9.23 1.39 14.53
CA GLU A 96 -10.56 0.75 14.46
C GLU A 96 -11.50 1.16 15.60
N LYS A 97 -10.96 1.47 16.78
CA LYS A 97 -11.78 1.82 17.96
C LYS A 97 -12.24 3.27 17.86
N ALA A 98 -11.34 4.18 17.51
CA ALA A 98 -11.65 5.60 17.38
C ALA A 98 -12.27 5.94 16.03
N LYS A 99 -12.15 5.06 15.03
CA LYS A 99 -12.59 5.25 13.64
C LYS A 99 -11.99 6.49 12.99
N VAL A 100 -10.70 6.71 13.20
CA VAL A 100 -9.95 7.85 12.66
C VAL A 100 -8.58 7.39 12.16
N PHE A 101 -7.98 8.18 11.26
CA PHE A 101 -6.57 8.00 10.93
C PHE A 101 -5.68 8.82 11.86
N SER A 102 -4.56 8.22 12.25
CA SER A 102 -3.37 8.95 12.66
C SER A 102 -2.52 9.22 11.42
N CYS A 103 -2.00 10.44 11.31
CA CYS A 103 -1.11 10.89 10.24
C CYS A 103 0.13 11.53 10.83
N THR A 104 1.31 11.03 10.50
CA THR A 104 2.58 11.67 10.89
C THR A 104 3.23 12.29 9.65
N ASN A 105 3.54 13.59 9.73
CA ASN A 105 4.20 14.31 8.66
C ASN A 105 5.74 14.20 8.73
N ALA A 106 6.45 14.75 7.75
CA ALA A 106 7.92 14.70 7.70
C ALA A 106 8.62 15.43 8.86
N GLY A 107 7.92 16.35 9.54
CA GLY A 107 8.40 17.01 10.75
C GLY A 107 8.23 16.18 12.03
N GLY A 108 7.70 14.95 11.93
CA GLY A 108 7.49 14.06 13.07
C GLY A 108 6.24 14.38 13.89
N VAL A 109 5.42 15.35 13.47
CA VAL A 109 4.19 15.73 14.17
C VAL A 109 3.07 14.81 13.73
N THR A 110 2.31 14.27 14.71
CA THR A 110 1.18 13.37 14.47
C THR A 110 -0.14 14.11 14.66
N TYR A 111 -1.02 13.99 13.67
CA TYR A 111 -2.33 14.58 13.60
C TYR A 111 -3.39 13.48 13.59
N ILE A 112 -4.60 13.83 14.02
CA ILE A 112 -5.78 12.96 13.91
C ILE A 112 -6.62 13.44 12.73
N CYS A 113 -6.89 12.57 11.78
CA CYS A 113 -7.65 12.85 10.57
C CYS A 113 -8.98 12.08 10.63
N PRO A 114 -10.07 12.71 11.13
CA PRO A 114 -11.34 12.02 11.37
C PRO A 114 -12.21 11.84 10.12
N ASN A 115 -11.89 12.53 9.03
CA ASN A 115 -12.70 12.58 7.82
C ASN A 115 -12.41 11.44 6.83
N TYR A 116 -11.55 10.49 7.20
CA TYR A 116 -11.11 9.41 6.32
C TYR A 116 -11.48 8.03 6.89
N THR A 117 -11.84 7.13 6.00
CA THR A 117 -12.07 5.71 6.23
C THR A 117 -11.13 4.88 5.35
N PRO A 118 -10.93 3.58 5.65
CA PRO A 118 -10.14 2.71 4.78
C PRO A 118 -10.65 2.62 3.32
N ASN A 119 -11.87 3.07 3.03
CA ASN A 119 -12.42 3.02 1.67
C ASN A 119 -12.18 4.30 0.85
N ASP A 120 -11.86 5.43 1.50
CA ASP A 120 -11.77 6.75 0.85
C ASP A 120 -10.39 7.41 1.01
N VAL A 121 -9.53 6.85 1.85
CA VAL A 121 -8.22 7.41 2.13
C VAL A 121 -7.34 7.39 0.88
N PRO A 122 -6.61 8.47 0.57
CA PRO A 122 -5.54 8.42 -0.41
C PRO A 122 -4.50 7.40 0.04
N SER A 123 -4.36 6.31 -0.70
CA SER A 123 -3.57 5.16 -0.25
C SER A 123 -2.18 5.14 -0.87
N MET A 124 -1.17 4.85 -0.07
CA MET A 124 0.16 4.50 -0.58
C MET A 124 0.06 3.20 -1.36
N VAL A 125 0.67 3.13 -2.54
CA VAL A 125 0.67 1.92 -3.35
C VAL A 125 2.09 1.37 -3.44
N CYS A 126 2.29 0.12 -3.05
CA CYS A 126 3.56 -0.60 -3.13
C CYS A 126 3.47 -1.73 -4.16
N THR A 127 4.53 -1.95 -4.94
CA THR A 127 4.57 -3.00 -5.98
C THR A 127 5.50 -4.16 -5.67
N GLU A 128 6.40 -4.00 -4.69
CA GLU A 128 7.32 -5.05 -4.24
C GLU A 128 7.01 -5.37 -2.78
N CYS A 129 6.03 -6.25 -2.56
CA CYS A 129 5.63 -6.69 -1.22
C CYS A 129 5.69 -8.21 -1.10
N GLN A 130 6.03 -8.67 0.09
CA GLN A 130 6.09 -10.08 0.45
C GLN A 130 5.05 -10.35 1.55
N PHE A 131 4.47 -11.55 1.50
CA PHE A 131 3.69 -12.06 2.63
C PHE A 131 4.62 -12.21 3.84
N PRO A 132 4.13 -11.86 5.05
CA PRO A 132 4.86 -12.12 6.28
C PRO A 132 5.01 -13.62 6.56
#